data_AF-A0A453HJD4-F1
#
_entry.id   AF-A0A453HJD4-F1
#
_cell.length_a   1.000
_cell.length_b   1.000
_cell.length_c   1.000
_cell.angle_alpha   90.00
_cell.angle_beta   90.00
_cell.angle_gamma   90.00
#
_symmetry.space_group_name_H-M   'P 1'
#
loop_
_entity.id
_entity.type
_entity.pdbx_description
1 polymer ?
#
loop_
_entity_poly.entity_id
_entity_poly.type
_entity_poly.pdbx_seq_one_letter_code
_entity_poly.pdbx_strand_id
1 'polypeptide(L)'
;LFPNSTATPRAKRKSNCRKPRPLSCSAATSPSPSASPTTTAGAAKAGSWRDLCGLNAWVVGDYYRLVSAVNALEPPLRRLSDEQLKGKTEEFRARLGRGETLADVQAEAFSVVREAARRTLGMRHFDVQIIGGAVLHDGCIAEMKTGEGKTLVSTLAAYLNALTGDGVHVVTVNDYLAQRDAEWMGRVHRFLGLTVGLIQAGMKSDERRANYMCDITYTNNS
;
A
#
# COMPACT_ATOMS: atom_id res chain seq x y z
N LEU A 1 -33.94 -29.90 16.74
CA LEU A 1 -32.78 -30.78 16.45
C LEU A 1 -31.86 -30.04 15.48
N PHE A 2 -30.95 -29.22 16.00
CA PHE A 2 -29.92 -28.54 15.23
C PHE A 2 -28.66 -29.42 15.22
N PRO A 3 -27.97 -29.63 14.09
CA PRO A 3 -26.62 -30.17 14.14
C PRO A 3 -25.62 -29.03 14.38
N ASN A 4 -24.93 -29.13 15.51
CA ASN A 4 -23.73 -28.35 15.82
C ASN A 4 -22.60 -28.74 14.85
N SER A 5 -22.05 -27.77 14.12
CA SER A 5 -20.74 -27.92 13.47
C SER A 5 -19.70 -27.16 14.28
N THR A 6 -18.80 -27.92 14.90
CA THR A 6 -17.70 -27.48 15.75
C THR A 6 -16.69 -26.67 14.96
N ALA A 7 -16.53 -25.39 15.31
CA ALA A 7 -15.44 -24.55 14.81
C ALA A 7 -14.13 -24.90 15.54
N THR A 8 -13.14 -25.39 14.79
CA THR A 8 -11.78 -25.63 15.27
C THR A 8 -11.07 -24.31 15.56
N PRO A 9 -10.34 -24.15 16.67
CA PRO A 9 -9.62 -22.91 16.95
C PRO A 9 -8.37 -22.81 16.05
N ARG A 10 -8.27 -21.71 15.28
CA ARG A 10 -7.14 -21.41 14.40
C ARG A 10 -5.90 -21.09 15.24
N ALA A 11 -4.82 -21.83 15.03
CA ALA A 11 -3.58 -21.70 15.81
C ALA A 11 -2.95 -20.31 15.66
N LYS A 12 -2.62 -19.67 16.80
CA LYS A 12 -1.87 -18.40 16.84
C LYS A 12 -0.46 -18.61 16.31
N ARG A 13 -0.19 -18.14 15.09
CA ARG A 13 1.15 -18.11 14.49
C ARG A 13 1.84 -16.84 14.96
N LYS A 14 2.92 -16.98 15.75
CA LYS A 14 3.75 -15.86 16.21
C LYS A 14 4.39 -15.17 14.99
N SER A 15 4.08 -13.90 14.77
CA SER A 15 4.73 -13.06 13.77
C SER A 15 6.14 -12.71 14.27
N ASN A 16 7.15 -13.41 13.76
CA ASN A 16 8.54 -13.03 13.94
C ASN A 16 8.84 -11.85 13.00
N CYS A 17 8.81 -10.64 13.54
CA CYS A 17 9.26 -9.44 12.85
C CYS A 17 10.79 -9.53 12.66
N ARG A 18 11.23 -10.06 11.52
CA ARG A 18 12.64 -10.02 11.10
C ARG A 18 12.85 -8.74 10.29
N LYS A 19 13.89 -7.98 10.66
CA LYS A 19 14.33 -6.77 9.96
C LYS A 19 14.46 -7.04 8.44
N PRO A 20 14.08 -6.08 7.57
CA PRO A 20 14.22 -6.26 6.14
C PRO A 20 15.69 -6.47 5.78
N ARG A 21 15.95 -7.50 4.98
CA ARG A 21 17.29 -7.72 4.40
C ARG A 21 17.47 -6.74 3.24
N PRO A 22 18.64 -6.11 3.11
CA PRO A 22 18.93 -5.31 1.92
C PRO A 22 18.93 -6.23 0.70
N LEU A 23 18.31 -5.77 -0.38
CA LEU A 23 18.34 -6.42 -1.68
C LEU A 23 19.80 -6.47 -2.18
N SER A 24 20.44 -7.64 -2.12
CA SER A 24 21.80 -7.82 -2.61
C SER A 24 21.76 -8.11 -4.11
N CYS A 25 22.14 -7.14 -4.94
CA CYS A 25 22.49 -7.38 -6.34
C CYS A 25 24.00 -7.67 -6.43
N SER A 26 24.34 -8.87 -6.92
CA SER A 26 25.72 -9.26 -7.21
C SER A 26 26.32 -8.40 -8.33
N ALA A 27 27.53 -7.88 -8.08
CA ALA A 27 28.26 -7.03 -9.01
C ALA A 27 28.67 -7.80 -10.28
N ALA A 28 28.27 -7.29 -11.44
CA ALA A 28 28.86 -7.64 -12.72
C ALA A 28 29.91 -6.59 -13.11
N THR A 29 31.04 -7.10 -13.57
CA THR A 29 32.32 -6.45 -13.84
C THR A 29 32.24 -5.34 -14.91
N SER A 30 32.88 -4.20 -14.62
CA SER A 30 33.07 -3.05 -15.50
C SER A 30 34.12 -3.30 -16.60
N PRO A 31 34.11 -2.49 -17.66
CA PRO A 31 35.35 -1.95 -18.22
C PRO A 31 35.41 -0.42 -18.22
N SER A 32 36.64 0.08 -18.08
CA SER A 32 37.09 1.46 -17.81
C SER A 32 36.94 2.44 -19.00
N PRO A 33 37.09 3.76 -18.78
CA PRO A 33 36.57 4.83 -19.65
C PRO A 33 37.62 5.48 -20.56
N SER A 34 37.18 6.17 -21.61
CA SER A 34 38.00 7.15 -22.34
C SER A 34 37.21 8.39 -22.78
N ALA A 35 37.78 9.55 -22.42
CA ALA A 35 37.67 10.89 -23.02
C ALA A 35 36.40 11.75 -22.81
N SER A 36 36.61 12.86 -22.10
CA SER A 36 35.79 14.08 -22.02
C SER A 36 35.93 14.93 -23.31
N PRO A 37 34.99 15.85 -23.60
CA PRO A 37 35.20 17.23 -23.15
C PRO A 37 33.94 18.01 -22.68
N THR A 38 34.19 18.80 -21.64
CA THR A 38 33.69 20.14 -21.30
C THR A 38 32.43 20.70 -21.99
N THR A 39 31.37 20.93 -21.21
CA THR A 39 30.51 22.12 -21.37
C THR A 39 29.73 22.43 -20.06
N THR A 40 29.97 23.64 -19.56
CA THR A 40 29.12 24.49 -18.70
C THR A 40 28.49 23.87 -17.45
N ALA A 41 29.23 23.97 -16.34
CA ALA A 41 28.76 23.66 -15.00
C ALA A 41 27.67 24.65 -14.53
N GLY A 42 26.42 24.23 -14.64
CA GLY A 42 25.36 24.72 -13.74
C GLY A 42 25.64 24.16 -12.35
N ALA A 43 25.88 25.05 -11.38
CA ALA A 43 26.18 24.68 -10.00
C ALA A 43 25.01 23.91 -9.36
N ALA A 44 25.04 22.59 -9.42
CA ALA A 44 24.27 21.74 -8.54
C ALA A 44 24.79 22.02 -7.12
N LYS A 45 23.98 22.68 -6.29
CA LYS A 45 24.26 22.81 -4.85
C LYS A 45 24.35 21.40 -4.28
N ALA A 46 25.57 20.92 -4.07
CA ALA A 46 25.84 19.70 -3.33
C ALA A 46 25.20 19.86 -1.95
N GLY A 47 24.23 19.00 -1.64
CA GLY A 47 23.61 18.91 -0.32
C GLY A 47 24.69 18.78 0.75
N SER A 48 24.42 19.33 1.93
CA SER A 48 25.36 19.34 3.04
C SER A 48 25.76 17.90 3.40
N TRP A 49 27.01 17.69 3.82
CA TRP A 49 27.46 16.39 4.34
C TRP A 49 26.59 15.87 5.51
N ARG A 50 25.82 16.75 6.16
CA ARG A 50 24.80 16.38 7.16
C ARG A 50 23.55 15.75 6.54
N ASP A 51 23.18 16.11 5.31
CA ASP A 51 22.00 15.60 4.60
C ASP A 51 22.24 14.17 4.09
N LEU A 52 23.48 13.85 3.70
CA LEU A 52 23.91 12.50 3.29
C LEU A 52 24.01 11.49 4.45
N CYS A 53 24.18 11.98 5.68
CA CYS A 53 24.24 11.17 6.91
C CYS A 53 22.92 11.16 7.69
N GLY A 54 21.86 11.80 7.20
CA GLY A 54 20.54 11.66 7.79
C GLY A 54 20.02 10.24 7.54
N LEU A 55 19.69 9.50 8.61
CA LEU A 55 19.10 8.15 8.53
C LEU A 55 17.92 8.07 7.54
N ASN A 56 17.20 9.19 7.34
CA ASN A 56 16.06 9.25 6.42
C ASN A 56 16.45 9.35 4.95
N ALA A 57 17.63 9.89 4.59
CA ALA A 57 17.98 10.11 3.18
C ALA A 57 18.08 8.80 2.38
N TRP A 58 18.66 7.76 2.98
CA TRP A 58 18.79 6.44 2.36
C TRP A 58 17.44 5.72 2.23
N VAL A 59 16.62 5.78 3.28
CA VAL A 59 15.26 5.20 3.29
C VAL A 59 14.38 5.86 2.23
N VAL A 60 14.48 7.18 2.09
CA VAL A 60 13.77 7.94 1.06
C VAL A 60 14.24 7.53 -0.34
N GLY A 61 15.53 7.27 -0.53
CA GLY A 61 16.07 6.76 -1.79
C GLY A 61 15.45 5.44 -2.24
N ASP A 62 15.20 4.52 -1.31
CA ASP A 62 14.55 3.23 -1.62
C ASP A 62 13.09 3.41 -2.06
N TYR A 63 12.35 4.33 -1.43
CA TYR A 63 10.98 4.64 -1.86
C TYR A 63 10.92 5.27 -3.25
N TYR A 64 11.93 6.06 -3.64
CA TYR A 64 11.99 6.58 -5.02
C TYR A 64 12.17 5.46 -6.05
N ARG A 65 12.90 4.38 -5.72
CA ARG A 65 12.97 3.21 -6.61
C ARG A 65 11.61 2.54 -6.76
N LEU A 66 10.85 2.42 -5.66
CA LEU A 66 9.47 1.92 -5.70
C LEU A 66 8.59 2.80 -6.60
N VAL A 67 8.68 4.13 -6.47
CA VAL A 67 7.95 5.08 -7.33
C VAL A 67 8.28 4.85 -8.80
N SER A 68 9.57 4.69 -9.15
CA SER A 68 9.97 4.42 -10.53
C SER A 68 9.37 3.10 -11.06
N ALA A 69 9.35 2.04 -10.24
CA ALA A 69 8.72 0.77 -10.60
C ALA A 69 7.21 0.92 -10.81
N VAL A 70 6.51 1.61 -9.90
CA VAL A 70 5.06 1.89 -10.02
C VAL A 70 4.76 2.69 -11.30
N ASN A 71 5.55 3.72 -11.60
CA ASN A 71 5.39 4.54 -12.80
C ASN A 71 5.61 3.73 -14.08
N ALA A 72 6.54 2.78 -14.09
CA ALA A 72 6.79 1.90 -15.24
C ALA A 72 5.64 0.91 -15.50
N LEU A 73 4.92 0.48 -14.46
CA LEU A 73 3.78 -0.44 -14.54
C LEU A 73 2.46 0.24 -14.92
N GLU A 74 2.39 1.57 -14.85
CA GLU A 74 1.16 2.32 -15.16
C GLU A 74 0.70 2.16 -16.62
N PRO A 75 1.52 2.33 -17.68
CA PRO A 75 1.08 2.21 -19.06
C PRO A 75 0.39 0.89 -19.45
N PRO A 76 0.90 -0.30 -19.07
CA PRO A 76 0.20 -1.56 -19.36
C PRO A 76 -1.10 -1.70 -18.57
N LEU A 77 -1.15 -1.27 -17.31
CA LEU A 77 -2.38 -1.35 -16.50
C LEU A 77 -3.50 -0.46 -17.03
N ARG A 78 -3.17 0.70 -17.60
CA ARG A 78 -4.14 1.57 -18.26
C ARG A 78 -4.89 0.90 -19.42
N ARG A 79 -4.31 -0.13 -20.03
CA ARG A 79 -4.90 -0.86 -21.17
C ARG A 79 -5.81 -2.01 -20.72
N LEU A 80 -5.78 -2.38 -19.45
CA LEU A 80 -6.61 -3.47 -18.93
C LEU A 80 -8.08 -3.08 -18.85
N SER A 81 -8.98 -4.03 -19.07
CA SER A 81 -10.41 -3.86 -18.77
C SER A 81 -10.65 -3.78 -17.26
N ASP A 82 -11.85 -3.36 -16.87
CA ASP A 82 -12.23 -3.33 -15.45
C ASP A 82 -12.16 -4.73 -14.83
N GLU A 83 -12.62 -5.76 -15.54
CA GLU A 83 -12.61 -7.15 -15.10
C GLU A 83 -11.18 -7.67 -14.91
N GLN A 84 -10.28 -7.35 -15.85
CA GLN A 84 -8.87 -7.71 -15.75
C GLN A 84 -8.19 -7.05 -14.55
N LEU A 85 -8.52 -5.79 -14.29
CA LEU A 85 -7.98 -5.04 -13.15
C LEU A 85 -8.49 -5.60 -11.82
N LYS A 86 -9.73 -6.08 -11.76
CA LYS A 86 -10.28 -6.79 -10.59
C LYS A 86 -9.61 -8.14 -10.37
N GLY A 87 -9.37 -8.88 -11.45
CA GLY A 87 -8.71 -10.19 -11.42
C GLY A 87 -7.29 -10.15 -10.82
N LYS A 88 -6.63 -8.98 -10.82
CA LYS A 88 -5.31 -8.80 -10.19
C LYS A 88 -5.32 -9.11 -8.70
N THR A 89 -6.42 -8.84 -7.98
CA THR A 89 -6.53 -9.15 -6.55
C THR A 89 -6.42 -10.65 -6.28
N GLU A 90 -7.07 -11.48 -7.10
CA GLU A 90 -7.01 -12.94 -6.99
C GLU A 90 -5.62 -13.47 -7.39
N GLU A 91 -5.01 -12.87 -8.43
CA GLU A 91 -3.64 -13.17 -8.83
C GLU A 91 -2.65 -12.93 -7.68
N PHE A 92 -2.74 -11.78 -7.00
CA PHE A 92 -1.87 -11.47 -5.86
C PHE A 92 -2.09 -12.42 -4.69
N ARG A 93 -3.34 -12.71 -4.33
CA ARG A 93 -3.64 -13.70 -3.27
C ARG A 93 -3.05 -15.08 -3.61
N ALA A 94 -3.14 -15.51 -4.86
CA ALA A 94 -2.54 -16.77 -5.31
C ALA A 94 -1.00 -16.74 -5.26
N ARG A 95 -0.37 -15.63 -5.64
CA ARG A 95 1.09 -15.42 -5.56
C ARG A 95 1.60 -15.46 -4.12
N LEU A 96 0.92 -14.75 -3.21
CA LEU A 96 1.23 -14.79 -1.78
C LEU A 96 1.04 -16.20 -1.19
N GLY A 97 0.01 -16.93 -1.66
CA GLY A 97 -0.20 -18.35 -1.30
C GLY A 97 0.92 -19.29 -1.74
N ARG A 98 1.67 -18.93 -2.81
CA ARG A 98 2.86 -19.67 -3.28
C ARG A 98 4.15 -19.28 -2.56
N GLY A 99 4.11 -18.33 -1.65
CA GLY A 99 5.27 -17.92 -0.83
C GLY A 99 5.96 -16.64 -1.28
N GLU A 100 5.40 -15.90 -2.25
CA GLU A 100 5.83 -14.51 -2.49
C GLU A 100 5.51 -13.63 -1.28
N THR A 101 6.30 -12.59 -1.07
CA THR A 101 6.13 -11.64 0.03
C THR A 101 5.34 -10.40 -0.41
N LEU A 102 4.82 -9.64 0.57
CA LEU A 102 4.15 -8.37 0.27
C LEU A 102 5.07 -7.36 -0.43
N ALA A 103 6.37 -7.38 -0.11
CA ALA A 103 7.37 -6.55 -0.77
C ALA A 103 7.52 -6.89 -2.26
N ASP A 104 7.41 -8.17 -2.64
CA ASP A 104 7.55 -8.62 -4.03
C ASP A 104 6.39 -8.14 -4.91
N VAL A 105 5.19 -8.01 -4.33
CA VAL A 105 3.98 -7.57 -5.04
C VAL A 105 3.68 -6.08 -4.86
N GLN A 106 4.41 -5.36 -3.98
CA GLN A 106 4.09 -4.00 -3.56
C GLN A 106 3.96 -3.02 -4.73
N ALA A 107 4.95 -3.01 -5.64
CA ALA A 107 4.95 -2.09 -6.79
C ALA A 107 3.74 -2.33 -7.71
N GLU A 108 3.42 -3.59 -7.99
CA GLU A 108 2.30 -3.96 -8.84
C GLU A 108 0.97 -3.63 -8.16
N ALA A 109 0.80 -4.00 -6.89
CA ALA A 109 -0.38 -3.70 -6.10
C ALA A 109 -0.65 -2.17 -6.01
N PHE A 110 0.39 -1.36 -5.79
CA PHE A 110 0.26 0.10 -5.73
C PHE A 110 -0.14 0.68 -7.09
N SER A 111 0.42 0.14 -8.18
CA SER A 111 0.04 0.56 -9.54
C SER A 111 -1.42 0.19 -9.88
N VAL A 112 -1.91 -0.96 -9.41
CA VAL A 112 -3.31 -1.39 -9.54
C VAL A 112 -4.25 -0.47 -8.76
N VAL A 113 -3.92 -0.15 -7.51
CA VAL A 113 -4.72 0.77 -6.69
C VAL A 113 -4.76 2.18 -7.29
N ARG A 114 -3.63 2.65 -7.83
CA ARG A 114 -3.57 3.94 -8.54
C ARG A 114 -4.52 3.97 -9.74
N GLU A 115 -4.50 2.92 -10.55
CA GLU A 115 -5.39 2.82 -11.71
C GLU A 115 -6.87 2.71 -11.28
N ALA A 116 -7.17 1.94 -10.23
CA ALA A 116 -8.51 1.83 -9.68
C ALA A 116 -9.03 3.17 -9.16
N ALA A 117 -8.24 3.92 -8.38
CA ALA A 117 -8.60 5.24 -7.89
C ALA A 117 -8.85 6.24 -9.03
N ARG A 118 -8.08 6.13 -10.12
CA ARG A 118 -8.32 6.94 -11.32
C ARG A 118 -9.68 6.63 -11.94
N ARG A 119 -10.05 5.36 -12.08
CA ARG A 119 -11.33 4.95 -12.67
C ARG A 119 -12.53 5.27 -11.78
N THR A 120 -12.42 5.06 -10.47
CA THR A 120 -13.56 5.21 -9.55
C THR A 120 -13.72 6.62 -8.99
N LEU A 121 -12.61 7.30 -8.72
CA LEU A 121 -12.60 8.62 -8.06
C LEU A 121 -12.16 9.75 -9.00
N GLY A 122 -11.63 9.44 -10.19
CA GLY A 122 -11.04 10.44 -11.07
C GLY A 122 -9.71 11.00 -10.55
N MET A 123 -9.09 10.34 -9.55
CA MET A 123 -7.88 10.83 -8.88
C MET A 123 -6.72 9.88 -9.14
N ARG A 124 -5.61 10.40 -9.68
CA ARG A 124 -4.36 9.66 -9.83
C ARG A 124 -3.44 9.98 -8.66
N HIS A 125 -2.91 8.95 -7.99
CA HIS A 125 -1.93 9.16 -6.92
C HIS A 125 -0.67 9.85 -7.43
N PHE A 126 -0.20 10.84 -6.69
CA PHE A 126 1.11 11.48 -6.91
C PHE A 126 2.25 10.62 -6.37
N ASP A 127 3.46 10.90 -6.81
CA ASP A 127 4.65 10.14 -6.41
C ASP A 127 4.91 10.25 -4.90
N VAL A 128 4.70 11.42 -4.31
CA VAL A 128 4.78 11.63 -2.85
C VAL A 128 3.74 10.81 -2.08
N GLN A 129 2.58 10.54 -2.69
CA GLN A 129 1.52 9.72 -2.08
C GLN A 129 1.87 8.23 -2.12
N ILE A 130 2.55 7.77 -3.18
CA ILE A 130 3.10 6.42 -3.25
C ILE A 130 4.14 6.20 -2.15
N ILE A 131 5.03 7.17 -1.94
CA ILE A 131 6.01 7.14 -0.84
C ILE A 131 5.28 7.08 0.50
N GLY A 132 4.28 7.93 0.73
CA GLY A 132 3.48 7.90 1.96
C GLY A 132 2.81 6.54 2.20
N GLY A 133 2.29 5.90 1.15
CA GLY A 133 1.69 4.57 1.24
C GLY A 133 2.71 3.48 1.61
N ALA A 134 3.93 3.57 1.08
CA ALA A 134 5.02 2.66 1.42
C ALA A 134 5.47 2.84 2.87
N VAL A 135 5.62 4.09 3.33
CA VAL A 135 5.95 4.41 4.72
C VAL A 135 4.92 3.84 5.70
N LEU A 136 3.63 3.94 5.37
CA LEU A 136 2.56 3.34 6.18
C LEU A 136 2.61 1.81 6.19
N HIS A 137 2.95 1.18 5.05
CA HIS A 137 3.12 -0.27 4.98
C HIS A 137 4.29 -0.76 5.84
N ASP A 138 5.39 -0.01 5.87
CA ASP A 138 6.58 -0.32 6.67
C ASP A 138 6.35 -0.12 8.19
N GLY A 139 5.15 0.29 8.61
CA GLY A 139 4.79 0.51 10.01
C GLY A 139 5.34 1.83 10.57
N CYS A 140 5.75 2.75 9.70
CA CYS A 140 6.26 4.06 10.06
C CYS A 140 5.18 5.14 9.99
N ILE A 141 5.46 6.30 10.59
CA ILE A 141 4.58 7.47 10.54
C ILE A 141 4.89 8.26 9.26
N ALA A 142 3.91 8.36 8.36
CA ALA A 142 4.01 9.20 7.17
C ALA A 142 3.62 10.65 7.49
N GLU A 143 4.62 11.51 7.72
CA GLU A 143 4.38 12.95 7.86
C GLU A 143 4.07 13.57 6.49
N MET A 144 2.85 14.07 6.34
CA MET A 144 2.36 14.72 5.12
C MET A 144 1.63 16.01 5.49
N LYS A 145 1.77 17.07 4.70
CA LYS A 145 1.06 18.34 4.91
C LYS A 145 -0.43 18.20 4.62
N THR A 146 -1.23 19.08 5.20
CA THR A 146 -2.66 19.16 4.89
C THR A 146 -2.84 19.54 3.41
N GLY A 147 -3.76 18.85 2.72
CA GLY A 147 -3.97 19.03 1.28
C GLY A 147 -3.20 18.04 0.39
N GLU A 148 -2.22 17.29 0.92
CA GLU A 148 -1.47 16.30 0.14
C GLU A 148 -2.23 14.98 -0.10
N GLY A 149 -3.50 14.89 0.33
CA GLY A 149 -4.36 13.74 0.07
C GLY A 149 -4.11 12.52 0.96
N LYS A 150 -3.86 12.73 2.26
CA LYS A 150 -3.61 11.65 3.26
C LYS A 150 -4.66 10.53 3.23
N THR A 151 -5.93 10.88 3.03
CA THR A 151 -7.03 9.89 2.93
C THR A 151 -6.91 9.01 1.67
N LEU A 152 -6.43 9.55 0.56
CA LEU A 152 -6.20 8.76 -0.66
C LEU A 152 -4.97 7.84 -0.50
N VAL A 153 -3.95 8.29 0.24
CA VAL A 153 -2.73 7.52 0.52
C VAL A 153 -3.04 6.24 1.30
N SER A 154 -3.97 6.29 2.26
CA SER A 154 -4.30 5.12 3.09
C SER A 154 -4.83 3.94 2.27
N THR A 155 -5.42 4.19 1.10
CA THR A 155 -5.91 3.13 0.20
C THR A 155 -4.80 2.21 -0.31
N LEU A 156 -3.58 2.73 -0.50
CA LEU A 156 -2.45 1.94 -0.99
C LEU A 156 -2.03 0.90 0.06
N ALA A 157 -1.76 1.37 1.27
CA ALA A 157 -1.34 0.51 2.38
C ALA A 157 -2.48 -0.41 2.83
N ALA A 158 -3.72 0.07 2.86
CA ALA A 158 -4.86 -0.75 3.26
C ALA A 158 -5.11 -1.90 2.27
N TYR A 159 -5.04 -1.63 0.96
CA TYR A 159 -5.19 -2.67 -0.05
C TYR A 159 -4.09 -3.73 0.05
N LEU A 160 -2.81 -3.32 0.08
CA LEU A 160 -1.68 -4.24 0.11
C LEU A 160 -1.74 -5.18 1.33
N ASN A 161 -1.99 -4.62 2.51
CA ASN A 161 -2.07 -5.42 3.73
C ASN A 161 -3.33 -6.29 3.78
N ALA A 162 -4.44 -5.86 3.17
CA ALA A 162 -5.66 -6.67 3.09
C ALA A 162 -5.50 -7.93 2.23
N LEU A 163 -4.49 -7.99 1.34
CA LEU A 163 -4.22 -9.18 0.52
C LEU A 163 -3.83 -10.42 1.35
N THR A 164 -3.35 -10.26 2.59
CA THR A 164 -3.03 -11.41 3.47
C THR A 164 -4.28 -12.08 4.05
N GLY A 165 -5.42 -11.39 4.04
CA GLY A 165 -6.66 -11.86 4.64
C GLY A 165 -6.69 -11.78 6.18
N ASP A 166 -5.77 -11.04 6.80
CA ASP A 166 -5.76 -10.83 8.25
C ASP A 166 -6.67 -9.67 8.71
N GLY A 167 -7.24 -8.92 7.76
CA GLY A 167 -8.07 -7.74 8.02
C GLY A 167 -7.24 -6.48 8.26
N VAL A 168 -7.73 -5.32 7.80
CA VAL A 168 -7.10 -4.02 8.02
C VAL A 168 -8.07 -3.05 8.66
N HIS A 169 -7.66 -2.42 9.76
CA HIS A 169 -8.46 -1.41 10.43
C HIS A 169 -7.97 0.01 10.09
N VAL A 170 -8.82 0.79 9.44
CA VAL A 170 -8.57 2.22 9.20
C VAL A 170 -9.27 3.01 10.29
N VAL A 171 -8.47 3.57 11.21
CA VAL A 171 -8.97 4.28 12.39
C VAL A 171 -9.02 5.78 12.11
N THR A 172 -10.18 6.39 12.36
CA THR A 172 -10.39 7.84 12.29
C THR A 172 -10.67 8.40 13.68
N VAL A 173 -10.75 9.74 13.77
CA VAL A 173 -11.05 10.41 15.04
C VAL A 173 -12.53 10.35 15.44
N ASN A 174 -13.44 10.10 14.49
CA ASN A 174 -14.88 10.06 14.74
C ASN A 174 -15.65 9.27 13.68
N ASP A 175 -16.88 8.88 14.02
CA ASP A 175 -17.75 8.04 13.17
C ASP A 175 -18.09 8.70 11.84
N TYR A 176 -18.23 10.02 11.81
CA TYR A 176 -18.50 10.76 10.58
C TYR A 176 -17.38 10.60 9.56
N LEU A 177 -16.12 10.78 9.98
CA LEU A 177 -14.96 10.58 9.11
C LEU A 177 -14.82 9.10 8.71
N ALA A 178 -15.09 8.18 9.64
CA ALA A 178 -15.05 6.74 9.33
C ALA A 178 -16.06 6.40 8.23
N GLN A 179 -17.30 6.88 8.37
CA GLN A 179 -18.36 6.66 7.39
C GLN A 179 -18.03 7.32 6.04
N ARG A 180 -17.64 8.59 6.04
CA ARG A 180 -17.26 9.31 4.82
C ARG A 180 -16.13 8.59 4.07
N ASP A 181 -15.09 8.16 4.79
CA ASP A 181 -13.93 7.52 4.17
C ASP A 181 -14.29 6.10 3.70
N ALA A 182 -15.12 5.36 4.44
CA ALA A 182 -15.65 4.06 4.00
C ALA A 182 -16.51 4.16 2.73
N GLU A 183 -17.37 5.18 2.64
CA GLU A 183 -18.20 5.42 1.47
C GLU A 183 -17.37 5.87 0.27
N TRP A 184 -16.41 6.77 0.49
CA TRP A 184 -15.62 7.35 -0.60
C TRP A 184 -14.47 6.44 -1.03
N MET A 185 -13.53 6.13 -0.13
CA MET A 185 -12.34 5.32 -0.42
C MET A 185 -12.69 3.84 -0.56
N GLY A 186 -13.73 3.37 0.14
CA GLY A 186 -14.22 2.01 -0.03
C GLY A 186 -14.76 1.72 -1.43
N ARG A 187 -15.00 2.72 -2.29
CA ARG A 187 -15.26 2.49 -3.72
C ARG A 187 -14.07 1.87 -4.44
N VAL A 188 -12.85 2.29 -4.11
CA VAL A 188 -11.61 1.76 -4.70
C VAL A 188 -11.43 0.29 -4.30
N HIS A 189 -11.59 -0.01 -3.01
CA HIS A 189 -11.45 -1.35 -2.47
C HIS A 189 -12.53 -2.31 -2.99
N ARG A 190 -13.79 -1.88 -2.99
CA ARG A 190 -14.91 -2.67 -3.56
C ARG A 190 -14.76 -2.87 -5.04
N PHE A 191 -14.26 -1.86 -5.78
CA PHE A 191 -13.96 -2.02 -7.19
C PHE A 191 -12.98 -3.16 -7.38
N LEU A 192 -11.89 -3.23 -6.61
CA LEU A 192 -10.88 -4.29 -6.66
C LEU A 192 -11.31 -5.63 -6.03
N GLY A 193 -12.59 -5.80 -5.69
CA GLY A 193 -13.12 -7.05 -5.16
C GLY A 193 -12.85 -7.32 -3.67
N LEU A 194 -12.42 -6.30 -2.91
CA LEU A 194 -12.32 -6.37 -1.46
C LEU A 194 -13.63 -5.98 -0.78
N THR A 195 -13.90 -6.60 0.36
CA THR A 195 -15.02 -6.26 1.23
C THR A 195 -14.66 -5.10 2.16
N VAL A 196 -15.60 -4.18 2.38
CA VAL A 196 -15.40 -3.00 3.23
C VAL A 196 -16.49 -2.95 4.29
N GLY A 197 -16.06 -2.93 5.56
CA GLY A 197 -16.92 -2.78 6.73
C GLY A 197 -16.82 -1.38 7.33
N LEU A 198 -17.85 -1.00 8.08
CA LEU A 198 -17.92 0.25 8.84
C LEU A 198 -18.40 -0.06 10.25
N ILE A 199 -17.70 0.44 11.26
CA ILE A 199 -18.09 0.36 12.66
C ILE A 199 -18.57 1.73 13.12
N GLN A 200 -19.76 1.76 13.70
CA GLN A 200 -20.36 2.96 14.30
C GLN A 200 -20.80 2.68 15.74
N ALA A 201 -20.94 3.76 16.51
CA ALA A 201 -21.52 3.69 17.84
C ALA A 201 -22.97 3.13 17.80
N GLY A 202 -23.30 2.27 18.77
CA GLY A 202 -24.66 1.70 18.89
C GLY A 202 -24.95 0.46 18.03
N MET A 203 -23.99 0.00 17.21
CA MET A 203 -24.14 -1.27 16.47
C MET A 203 -24.25 -2.48 17.40
N LYS A 204 -25.11 -3.44 17.04
CA LYS A 204 -25.25 -4.70 17.78
C LYS A 204 -23.99 -5.55 17.65
N SER A 205 -23.74 -6.43 18.61
CA SER A 205 -22.55 -7.29 18.63
C SER A 205 -22.38 -8.14 17.36
N ASP A 206 -23.48 -8.65 16.80
CA ASP A 206 -23.43 -9.46 15.58
C ASP A 206 -23.13 -8.63 14.32
N GLU A 207 -23.68 -7.41 14.23
CA GLU A 207 -23.37 -6.45 13.16
C GLU A 207 -21.90 -6.03 13.20
N ARG A 208 -21.36 -5.75 14.40
CA ARG A 208 -19.93 -5.46 14.59
C ARG A 208 -19.07 -6.63 14.14
N ARG A 209 -19.44 -7.87 14.52
CA ARG A 209 -18.71 -9.07 14.11
C ARG A 209 -18.67 -9.22 12.59
N ALA A 210 -19.79 -8.98 11.90
CA ALA A 210 -19.83 -9.03 10.43
C ALA A 210 -18.90 -7.99 9.79
N ASN A 211 -18.87 -6.76 10.30
CA ASN A 211 -18.02 -5.69 9.77
C ASN A 211 -16.51 -5.91 10.04
N TYR A 212 -16.16 -6.56 11.14
CA TYR A 212 -14.78 -6.97 11.43
C TYR A 212 -14.31 -8.18 10.61
N MET A 213 -15.23 -8.90 9.97
CA MET A 213 -14.88 -9.99 9.05
C MET A 213 -14.64 -9.52 7.62
N CYS A 214 -14.83 -8.22 7.33
CA CYS A 214 -14.46 -7.63 6.06
C CYS A 214 -12.93 -7.52 5.92
N ASP A 215 -12.45 -7.47 4.69
CA ASP A 215 -11.02 -7.31 4.38
C ASP A 215 -10.48 -5.97 4.94
N ILE A 216 -11.29 -4.92 4.87
CA ILE A 216 -10.97 -3.59 5.39
C ILE A 216 -12.13 -3.07 6.23
N THR A 217 -11.86 -2.59 7.43
CA THR A 217 -12.85 -2.05 8.37
C THR A 217 -12.51 -0.61 8.73
N TYR A 218 -13.44 0.31 8.51
CA TYR A 218 -13.33 1.69 8.98
C TYR A 218 -13.97 1.81 10.37
N THR A 219 -13.27 2.43 11.31
CA THR A 219 -13.72 2.59 12.69
C THR A 219 -13.19 3.89 13.29
N ASN A 220 -13.75 4.31 14.40
CA ASN A 220 -13.15 5.33 15.26
C ASN A 220 -12.19 4.67 16.29
N ASN A 221 -11.50 5.49 17.09
CA ASN A 221 -10.59 5.05 18.14
C ASN A 221 -11.27 4.61 19.46
N SER A 222 -12.60 4.75 19.57
CA SER A 222 -13.35 4.58 20.83
C SER A 222 -13.85 3.16 21.05
#